data_AF-A0A522N8D4-F1
#
_entry.id   AF-A0A522N8D4-F1
#
_cell.length_a   1.000
_cell.length_b   1.000
_cell.length_c   1.000
_cell.angle_alpha   90.00
_cell.angle_beta   90.00
_cell.angle_gamma   90.00
#
_symmetry.space_group_name_H-M   'P 1'
#
loop_
_entity.id
_entity.type
_entity.pdbx_description
1 polymer ?
#
loop_
_entity_poly.entity_id
_entity_poly.type
_entity_poly.pdbx_seq_one_letter_code
_entity_poly.pdbx_strand_id
1 'polypeptide(L)'
;MRVHFVSQQPAHARASRAGLIFGVACYTVWGLFPLYVVQLEFASALEIVAHRIFWSLLLCLALLALAWLSSRGQTHFTVHGTRSALWLASTGVATTLPLITFAAAARRLPLSTLGLLQYIGPSPQFVIAVVVAHEPMSPSRWTGFAMIWAALLLVSVDALHAQHRRRRQAASNFPELEPLG
;
A
#
# COMPACT_ATOMS: atom_id res chain seq x y z
N MET A 1 -6.96 40.11 -1.40
CA MET A 1 -6.89 39.16 -0.28
C MET A 1 -5.77 38.17 -0.57
N ARG A 2 -4.56 38.42 -0.06
CA ARG A 2 -3.33 37.69 -0.42
C ARG A 2 -3.31 36.35 0.32
N VAL A 3 -3.29 35.28 -0.44
CA VAL A 3 -3.05 33.92 0.03
C VAL A 3 -1.59 33.86 0.49
N HIS A 4 -1.36 34.01 1.79
CA HIS A 4 -0.07 33.70 2.42
C HIS A 4 0.09 32.18 2.49
N PHE A 5 0.35 31.56 1.34
CA PHE A 5 0.80 30.17 1.27
C PHE A 5 2.30 30.18 0.96
N VAL A 6 3.07 29.51 1.83
CA VAL A 6 4.39 28.94 1.50
C VAL A 6 5.49 29.98 1.20
N SER A 7 5.92 30.73 2.20
CA SER A 7 7.16 31.52 2.13
C SER A 7 8.14 31.22 3.28
N GLN A 8 8.16 29.99 3.81
CA GLN A 8 9.11 29.55 4.85
C GLN A 8 9.46 28.06 4.69
N GLN A 9 10.23 27.72 3.66
CA GLN A 9 10.95 26.45 3.63
C GLN A 9 12.43 26.77 3.44
N PRO A 10 13.24 26.76 4.52
CA PRO A 10 14.66 27.07 4.39
C PRO A 10 15.33 25.96 3.60
N ALA A 11 16.13 26.38 2.63
CA ALA A 11 17.04 25.54 1.88
C ALA A 11 17.98 24.76 2.81
N HIS A 12 18.36 23.55 2.37
CA HIS A 12 19.34 22.60 2.93
C HIS A 12 18.82 21.52 3.91
N ALA A 13 18.82 20.31 3.37
CA ALA A 13 18.51 19.03 3.98
C ALA A 13 19.39 18.69 5.20
N ARG A 14 18.95 19.10 6.40
CA ARG A 14 19.22 18.31 7.60
C ARG A 14 18.05 17.37 7.76
N ALA A 15 18.28 16.06 7.65
CA ALA A 15 17.32 15.07 8.08
C ALA A 15 16.93 15.41 9.53
N SER A 16 15.75 15.99 9.71
CA SER A 16 15.26 16.29 11.05
C SER A 16 15.22 14.96 11.79
N ARG A 17 15.92 14.86 12.93
CA ARG A 17 15.99 13.61 13.72
C ARG A 17 14.59 13.04 13.98
N ALA A 18 13.61 13.93 14.16
CA ALA A 18 12.21 13.57 14.27
C ALA A 18 11.67 12.87 12.99
N GLY A 19 11.95 13.41 11.80
CA GLY A 19 11.56 12.78 10.53
C GLY A 19 12.17 11.40 10.32
N LEU A 20 13.42 11.20 10.72
CA LEU A 20 14.06 9.88 10.69
C LEU A 20 13.37 8.90 11.65
N ILE A 21 13.07 9.34 12.89
CA ILE A 21 12.38 8.52 13.89
C ILE A 21 10.98 8.14 13.40
N PHE A 22 10.19 9.08 12.88
CA PHE A 22 8.85 8.80 12.35
C PHE A 22 8.91 7.87 11.13
N GLY A 23 9.90 8.05 10.24
CA GLY A 23 10.09 7.18 9.09
C GLY A 23 10.42 5.75 9.50
N VAL A 24 11.40 5.58 10.39
CA VAL A 24 11.78 4.26 10.92
C VAL A 24 10.60 3.61 11.64
N ALA A 25 9.92 4.33 12.54
CA ALA A 25 8.75 3.81 13.25
C ALA A 25 7.63 3.38 12.30
N CYS A 26 7.36 4.18 11.26
CA CYS A 26 6.37 3.84 10.23
C CYS A 26 6.73 2.54 9.50
N TYR A 27 7.97 2.42 8.99
CA TYR A 27 8.41 1.21 8.29
C TYR A 27 8.53 0.00 9.21
N THR A 28 8.85 0.18 10.49
CA THR A 28 8.84 -0.90 11.48
C THR A 28 7.41 -1.38 11.74
N VAL A 29 6.47 -0.48 12.00
CA VAL A 29 5.05 -0.85 12.21
C VAL A 29 4.50 -1.55 10.97
N TRP A 30 4.81 -1.05 9.78
CA TRP A 30 4.35 -1.65 8.53
C TRP A 30 5.05 -2.99 8.24
N GLY A 31 6.34 -3.11 8.53
CA GLY A 31 7.13 -4.34 8.37
C GLY A 31 6.76 -5.45 9.36
N LEU A 32 6.14 -5.11 10.50
CA LEU A 32 5.60 -6.06 11.47
C LEU A 32 4.21 -6.58 11.10
N PHE A 33 3.50 -5.93 10.17
CA PHE A 33 2.17 -6.35 9.72
C PHE A 33 2.09 -7.82 9.23
N PRO A 34 3.07 -8.35 8.46
CA PRO A 34 3.11 -9.77 8.10
C PRO A 34 3.13 -10.70 9.32
N LEU A 35 3.74 -10.30 10.44
CA LEU A 35 3.73 -11.09 11.67
C LEU A 35 2.35 -11.10 12.33
N TYR A 36 1.61 -9.99 12.23
CA TYR A 36 0.23 -9.92 12.71
C TYR A 36 -0.70 -10.86 11.93
N VAL A 37 -0.56 -10.95 10.61
CA VAL A 37 -1.39 -11.86 9.80
C VAL A 37 -1.06 -13.34 10.03
N VAL A 38 0.18 -13.68 10.38
CA VAL A 38 0.53 -15.04 10.84
C VAL A 38 -0.09 -15.35 12.20
N GLN A 39 -0.23 -14.36 13.08
CA GLN A 39 -0.87 -14.52 14.40
C GLN A 39 -2.41 -14.65 14.30
N LEU A 40 -3.02 -14.10 13.25
CA LEU A 40 -4.48 -14.14 13.05
C LEU A 40 -5.03 -15.55 12.76
N GLU A 41 -4.20 -16.55 12.43
CA GLU A 41 -4.64 -17.95 12.33
C GLU A 41 -5.17 -18.50 13.67
N PHE A 42 -4.79 -17.89 14.79
CA PHE A 42 -5.27 -18.24 16.13
C PHE A 42 -6.43 -17.36 16.59
N ALA A 43 -6.89 -16.41 15.78
CA ALA A 43 -7.97 -15.51 16.16
C ALA A 43 -9.32 -16.24 16.15
N SER A 44 -10.03 -16.15 17.26
CA SER A 44 -11.35 -16.73 17.41
C SER A 44 -12.37 -15.99 16.53
N ALA A 45 -13.43 -16.70 16.10
CA ALA A 45 -14.53 -16.08 15.34
C ALA A 45 -15.13 -14.85 16.05
N LEU A 46 -15.12 -14.86 17.39
CA LEU A 46 -15.61 -13.78 18.22
C LEU A 46 -14.76 -12.50 18.09
N GLU A 47 -13.43 -12.60 18.04
CA GLU A 47 -12.54 -11.45 17.87
C GLU A 47 -12.70 -10.78 16.50
N ILE A 48 -12.88 -11.58 15.45
CA ILE A 48 -13.12 -11.07 14.09
C ILE A 48 -14.45 -10.30 14.04
N VAL A 49 -15.50 -10.87 14.64
CA VAL A 49 -16.82 -10.22 14.71
C VAL A 49 -16.75 -8.95 15.55
N ALA A 50 -16.07 -8.97 16.70
CA ALA A 50 -15.88 -7.80 17.56
C ALA A 50 -15.19 -6.64 16.81
N HIS A 51 -14.11 -6.92 16.06
CA HIS A 51 -13.46 -5.91 15.23
C HIS A 51 -14.40 -5.34 14.17
N ARG A 52 -15.21 -6.17 13.50
CA ARG A 52 -16.19 -5.69 12.51
C ARG A 52 -17.24 -4.77 13.13
N ILE A 53 -17.79 -5.16 14.29
CA ILE A 53 -18.76 -4.34 15.03
C ILE A 53 -18.13 -3.01 15.44
N PHE A 54 -16.90 -3.03 15.98
CA PHE A 54 -16.18 -1.84 16.40
C PHE A 54 -15.99 -0.83 15.26
N TRP A 55 -15.46 -1.26 14.12
CA TRP A 55 -15.27 -0.38 12.96
C TRP A 55 -16.59 0.12 12.36
N SER A 56 -17.64 -0.71 12.40
CA SER A 56 -18.97 -0.33 11.90
C SER A 56 -19.64 0.70 12.81
N LEU A 57 -19.49 0.56 14.13
CA LEU A 57 -19.98 1.54 15.11
C LEU A 57 -19.29 2.89 14.93
N LEU A 58 -17.96 2.88 14.73
CA LEU A 58 -17.18 4.09 14.51
C LEU A 58 -17.61 4.80 13.21
N LEU A 59 -17.87 4.03 12.15
CA LEU A 59 -18.44 4.55 10.89
C LEU A 59 -19.81 5.18 11.11
N CYS A 60 -20.72 4.50 11.82
CA CYS A 60 -22.05 5.04 12.14
C CYS A 60 -21.94 6.36 12.93
N LEU A 61 -21.06 6.42 13.94
CA LEU A 61 -20.83 7.63 14.72
C LEU A 61 -20.28 8.77 13.86
N ALA A 62 -19.36 8.47 12.94
CA ALA A 62 -18.84 9.45 11.99
C ALA A 62 -19.94 10.00 11.06
N LEU A 63 -20.82 9.15 10.55
CA LEU A 63 -21.96 9.56 9.71
C LEU A 63 -22.96 10.43 10.49
N LEU A 64 -23.26 10.08 11.74
CA LEU A 64 -24.11 10.90 12.61
C LEU A 64 -23.49 12.27 12.89
N ALA A 65 -22.18 12.30 13.19
CA ALA A 65 -21.45 13.55 13.38
C ALA A 65 -21.46 14.42 12.12
N LEU A 66 -21.29 13.82 10.93
CA LEU A 66 -21.39 14.52 9.65
C LEU A 66 -22.80 15.07 9.40
N ALA A 67 -23.85 14.28 9.68
CA ALA A 67 -25.23 14.72 9.54
C ALA A 67 -25.57 15.87 10.50
N TRP A 68 -25.10 15.80 11.75
CA TRP A 68 -25.27 16.85 12.75
C TRP A 68 -24.50 18.14 12.39
N LEU A 69 -23.28 18.02 11.88
CA LEU A 69 -22.50 19.16 11.42
C LEU A 69 -23.10 19.79 10.15
N SER A 70 -23.68 18.94 9.28
CA SER A 70 -24.40 19.36 8.08
C SER A 70 -25.65 20.16 8.41
N SER A 71 -26.46 19.70 9.38
CA SER A 71 -27.68 20.42 9.80
C SER A 71 -27.41 21.78 10.46
N ARG A 72 -26.21 21.97 11.03
CA ARG A 72 -25.75 23.26 11.56
C ARG A 72 -25.07 24.17 10.54
N GLY A 73 -24.97 23.75 9.27
CA GLY A 73 -24.30 24.51 8.22
C GLY A 73 -22.79 24.65 8.42
N GLN A 74 -22.20 23.93 9.36
CA GLN A 74 -20.77 23.98 9.71
C GLN A 74 -19.91 23.01 8.89
N THR A 75 -20.49 22.38 7.87
CA THR A 75 -19.75 21.50 6.98
C THR A 75 -19.00 22.31 5.92
N HIS A 76 -17.70 22.09 5.79
CA HIS A 76 -16.88 22.68 4.70
C HIS A 76 -17.37 22.32 3.28
N PHE A 77 -18.29 21.36 3.16
CA PHE A 77 -18.97 20.99 1.92
C PHE A 77 -19.84 22.12 1.35
N THR A 78 -20.36 23.01 2.19
CA THR A 78 -21.18 24.15 1.74
C THR A 78 -20.33 25.33 1.27
N VAL A 79 -19.10 25.48 1.80
CA VAL A 79 -18.19 26.61 1.52
C VAL A 79 -17.32 26.39 0.28
N HIS A 80 -16.91 25.15 -0.03
CA HIS A 80 -16.11 24.80 -1.22
C HIS A 80 -16.89 24.05 -2.31
N GLY A 81 -18.19 23.82 -2.11
CA GLY A 81 -19.10 23.22 -3.09
C GLY A 81 -19.08 21.70 -3.17
N THR A 82 -20.09 21.14 -3.84
CA THR A 82 -20.29 19.70 -4.13
C THR A 82 -19.10 19.04 -4.82
N ARG A 83 -18.26 19.82 -5.52
CA ARG A 83 -17.05 19.32 -6.19
C ARG A 83 -16.02 18.76 -5.20
N SER A 84 -15.74 19.44 -4.10
CA SER A 84 -14.81 18.96 -3.08
C SER A 84 -15.33 17.72 -2.37
N ALA A 85 -16.65 17.64 -2.16
CA ALA A 85 -17.30 16.43 -1.66
C ALA A 85 -17.13 15.25 -2.63
N LEU A 86 -17.27 15.50 -3.93
CA LEU A 86 -17.10 14.48 -4.97
C LEU A 86 -15.66 13.99 -5.04
N TRP A 87 -14.67 14.90 -4.98
CA TRP A 87 -13.26 14.52 -4.91
C TRP A 87 -12.97 13.67 -3.67
N LEU A 88 -13.47 14.08 -2.51
CA LEU A 88 -13.29 13.33 -1.27
C LEU A 88 -13.98 11.94 -1.31
N ALA A 89 -15.16 11.84 -1.91
CA ALA A 89 -15.82 10.55 -2.12
C ALA A 89 -15.03 9.67 -3.09
N SER A 90 -14.44 10.27 -4.13
CA SER A 90 -13.64 9.54 -5.12
C SER A 90 -12.35 8.94 -4.54
N THR A 91 -11.76 9.53 -3.48
CA THR A 91 -10.57 8.95 -2.83
C THR A 91 -10.89 7.62 -2.16
N GLY A 92 -12.14 7.46 -1.66
CA GLY A 92 -12.63 6.19 -1.15
C GLY A 92 -12.59 5.11 -2.22
N VAL A 93 -13.17 5.37 -3.39
CA VAL A 93 -13.15 4.44 -4.53
C VAL A 93 -11.72 4.14 -4.99
N ALA A 94 -10.89 5.19 -5.12
CA ALA A 94 -9.50 5.06 -5.53
C ALA A 94 -8.65 4.22 -4.56
N THR A 95 -9.03 4.16 -3.28
CA THR A 95 -8.33 3.36 -2.25
C THR A 95 -8.93 1.95 -2.12
N THR A 96 -10.25 1.82 -2.16
CA THR A 96 -10.94 0.54 -2.02
C THR A 96 -10.66 -0.40 -3.18
N LEU A 97 -10.58 0.11 -4.41
CA LEU A 97 -10.31 -0.70 -5.60
C LEU A 97 -8.98 -1.48 -5.50
N PRO A 98 -7.82 -0.83 -5.28
CA PRO A 98 -6.55 -1.55 -5.12
C PRO A 98 -6.54 -2.45 -3.88
N LEU A 99 -7.20 -2.07 -2.78
CA LEU A 99 -7.29 -2.89 -1.57
C LEU A 99 -8.07 -4.19 -1.80
N ILE A 100 -9.22 -4.14 -2.50
CA ILE A 100 -9.99 -5.35 -2.82
C ILE A 100 -9.21 -6.25 -3.77
N THR A 101 -8.56 -5.69 -4.80
CA THR A 101 -7.71 -6.48 -5.70
C THR A 101 -6.52 -7.10 -4.96
N PHE A 102 -5.92 -6.37 -4.03
CA PHE A 102 -4.83 -6.87 -3.19
C PHE A 102 -5.33 -7.99 -2.26
N ALA A 103 -6.46 -7.81 -1.59
CA ALA A 103 -7.05 -8.84 -0.72
C ALA A 103 -7.40 -10.11 -1.50
N ALA A 104 -7.90 -9.97 -2.73
CA ALA A 104 -8.17 -11.11 -3.60
C ALA A 104 -6.87 -11.82 -4.04
N ALA A 105 -5.83 -11.07 -4.39
CA ALA A 105 -4.52 -11.60 -4.75
C ALA A 105 -3.82 -12.27 -3.56
N ALA A 106 -3.96 -11.70 -2.35
CA ALA A 106 -3.37 -12.20 -1.12
C ALA A 106 -3.85 -13.61 -0.73
N ARG A 107 -5.06 -13.98 -1.14
CA ARG A 107 -5.62 -15.32 -0.91
C ARG A 107 -5.16 -16.37 -1.91
N ARG A 108 -4.48 -15.98 -3.00
CA ARG A 108 -4.12 -16.86 -4.13
C ARG A 108 -2.61 -16.96 -4.38
N LEU A 109 -1.83 -16.01 -3.88
CA LEU A 109 -0.39 -15.91 -4.11
C LEU A 109 0.38 -16.23 -2.82
N PRO A 110 1.54 -16.89 -2.92
CA PRO A 110 2.41 -17.08 -1.76
C PRO A 110 2.95 -15.73 -1.27
N LEU A 111 3.26 -15.65 0.02
CA LEU A 111 3.71 -14.42 0.70
C LEU A 111 4.93 -13.77 0.03
N SER A 112 5.86 -14.58 -0.49
CA SER A 112 7.04 -14.10 -1.23
C SER A 112 6.68 -13.37 -2.53
N THR A 113 5.69 -13.85 -3.26
CA THR A 113 5.22 -13.21 -4.50
C THR A 113 4.46 -11.93 -4.18
N LEU A 114 3.63 -11.93 -3.13
CA LEU A 114 2.96 -10.71 -2.65
C LEU A 114 3.95 -9.61 -2.26
N GLY A 115 5.02 -9.97 -1.55
CA GLY A 115 6.11 -9.03 -1.22
C GLY A 115 6.79 -8.45 -2.47
N LEU A 116 7.04 -9.28 -3.48
CA LEU A 116 7.60 -8.82 -4.76
C LEU A 116 6.66 -7.83 -5.46
N LEU A 117 5.34 -8.11 -5.50
CA LEU A 117 4.35 -7.22 -6.11
C LEU A 117 4.29 -5.84 -5.42
N GLN A 118 4.53 -5.77 -4.10
CA GLN A 118 4.48 -4.50 -3.37
C GLN A 118 5.59 -3.52 -3.78
N TYR A 119 6.70 -3.99 -4.34
CA TYR A 119 7.74 -3.11 -4.89
C TYR A 119 7.28 -2.32 -6.12
N ILE A 120 6.18 -2.73 -6.78
CA ILE A 120 5.56 -1.97 -7.87
C ILE A 120 4.74 -0.78 -7.31
N GLY A 121 4.26 -0.88 -6.06
CA GLY A 121 3.39 0.10 -5.39
C GLY A 121 3.81 1.58 -5.47
N PRO A 122 5.09 1.96 -5.29
CA PRO A 122 5.51 3.36 -5.42
C PRO A 122 5.54 3.88 -6.87
N SER A 123 5.43 3.01 -7.89
CA SER A 123 5.56 3.43 -9.29
C SER A 123 4.40 4.30 -9.76
N PRO A 124 3.12 3.95 -9.52
CA PRO A 124 2.00 4.88 -9.76
C PRO A 124 2.15 6.21 -9.04
N GLN A 125 2.66 6.23 -7.80
CA GLN A 125 2.88 7.47 -7.04
C GLN A 125 3.93 8.36 -7.73
N PHE A 126 5.02 7.76 -8.19
CA PHE A 126 6.05 8.46 -8.96
C PHE A 126 5.51 9.00 -10.29
N VAL A 127 4.72 8.21 -11.02
CA VAL A 127 4.08 8.64 -12.28
C VAL A 127 3.16 9.83 -12.03
N ILE A 128 2.34 9.80 -10.97
CA ILE A 128 1.47 10.91 -10.60
C ILE A 128 2.31 12.16 -10.27
N ALA A 129 3.41 12.02 -9.51
CA ALA A 129 4.28 13.15 -9.16
C ALA A 129 4.90 13.83 -10.40
N VAL A 130 5.32 13.06 -11.41
CA VAL A 130 5.92 13.60 -12.62
C VAL A 130 4.87 14.15 -13.60
N VAL A 131 3.80 13.39 -13.84
CA VAL A 131 2.84 13.69 -14.91
C VAL A 131 1.76 14.66 -14.46
N VAL A 132 1.27 14.53 -13.22
CA VAL A 132 0.16 15.33 -12.71
C VAL A 132 0.66 16.51 -11.86
N ALA A 133 1.60 16.26 -10.94
CA ALA A 133 2.13 17.31 -10.07
C ALA A 133 3.25 18.13 -10.74
N HIS A 134 3.75 17.69 -11.91
CA HIS A 134 4.83 18.35 -12.65
C HIS A 134 6.06 18.68 -11.79
N GLU A 135 6.36 17.85 -10.80
CA GLU A 135 7.49 18.10 -9.90
C GLU A 135 8.82 17.90 -10.65
N PRO A 136 9.76 18.87 -10.61
CA PRO A 136 11.04 18.76 -11.29
C PRO A 136 11.85 17.61 -10.70
N MET A 137 12.07 16.58 -11.51
CA MET A 137 12.86 15.42 -11.11
C MET A 137 14.34 15.66 -11.37
N SER A 138 15.14 15.63 -10.30
CA SER A 138 16.60 15.68 -10.44
C SER A 138 17.11 14.42 -11.14
N PRO A 139 18.23 14.50 -11.91
CA PRO A 139 18.84 13.34 -12.54
C PRO A 139 19.16 12.20 -11.56
N SER A 140 19.49 12.53 -10.30
CA SER A 140 19.76 11.56 -9.24
C SER A 140 18.55 10.70 -8.84
N ARG A 141 17.32 11.25 -8.91
CA ARG A 141 16.09 10.50 -8.62
C ARG A 141 15.80 9.50 -9.74
N TRP A 142 16.05 9.90 -10.99
CA TRP A 142 15.93 9.02 -12.14
C TRP A 142 16.89 7.84 -12.09
N THR A 143 18.16 8.08 -11.77
CA THR A 143 19.14 6.99 -11.62
C THR A 143 18.77 6.05 -10.48
N GLY A 144 18.32 6.59 -9.33
CA GLY A 144 17.85 5.77 -8.21
C GLY A 144 16.66 4.88 -8.58
N PHE A 145 15.67 5.45 -9.28
CA PHE A 145 14.52 4.69 -9.77
C PHE A 145 14.94 3.60 -10.76
N ALA A 146 15.82 3.91 -11.70
CA ALA A 146 16.35 2.93 -12.66
C ALA A 146 17.14 1.80 -11.97
N MET A 147 17.94 2.11 -10.95
CA MET A 147 18.67 1.11 -10.17
C MET A 147 17.73 0.15 -9.42
N ILE A 148 16.69 0.68 -8.78
CA ILE A 148 15.69 -0.13 -8.07
C ILE A 148 14.99 -1.08 -9.06
N TRP A 149 14.58 -0.58 -10.22
CA TRP A 149 13.95 -1.40 -11.26
C TRP A 149 14.88 -2.45 -11.86
N ALA A 150 16.15 -2.11 -12.08
CA ALA A 150 17.15 -3.07 -12.54
C ALA A 150 17.35 -4.20 -11.52
N ALA A 151 17.46 -3.87 -10.23
CA ALA A 151 17.56 -4.86 -9.16
C ALA A 151 16.30 -5.74 -9.07
N LEU A 152 15.10 -5.16 -9.19
CA LEU A 152 13.84 -5.90 -9.18
C LEU A 152 13.71 -6.85 -10.37
N LEU A 153 14.11 -6.41 -11.57
CA LEU A 153 14.14 -7.27 -12.75
C LEU A 153 15.10 -8.45 -12.55
N LEU A 154 16.30 -8.20 -12.04
CA LEU A 154 17.29 -9.24 -11.75
C LEU A 154 16.73 -10.28 -10.77
N VAL A 155 16.16 -9.84 -9.65
CA VAL A 155 15.56 -10.72 -8.63
C VAL A 155 14.38 -11.51 -9.19
N SER A 156 13.55 -10.87 -10.01
CA SER A 156 12.38 -11.50 -10.62
C SER A 156 12.78 -12.59 -11.62
N VAL A 157 13.78 -12.33 -12.46
CA VAL A 157 14.32 -13.30 -13.42
C VAL A 157 14.97 -14.48 -12.70
N ASP A 158 15.76 -14.21 -11.65
CA ASP A 158 16.37 -15.27 -10.85
C ASP A 158 15.32 -16.17 -10.18
N ALA A 159 14.28 -15.58 -9.59
CA ALA A 159 13.17 -16.32 -9.00
C ALA A 159 12.44 -17.23 -10.01
N LEU A 160 12.20 -16.73 -11.24
CA LEU A 160 11.58 -17.51 -12.31
C LEU A 160 12.48 -18.65 -12.80
N HIS A 161 13.79 -18.39 -12.97
CA HIS A 161 14.75 -19.40 -13.35
C HIS A 161 14.89 -20.50 -12.29
N ALA A 162 14.93 -20.13 -11.01
CA ALA A 162 14.97 -21.08 -9.89
C ALA A 162 13.71 -21.96 -9.86
N GLN A 163 12.53 -21.38 -10.12
CA GLN A 163 11.28 -22.12 -10.18
C GLN A 163 11.25 -23.13 -11.34
N HIS A 164 11.74 -22.76 -12.52
CA HIS A 164 11.83 -23.68 -13.67
C HIS A 164 12.81 -24.84 -13.42
N ARG A 165 13.96 -24.59 -12.77
CA ARG A 165 14.92 -25.65 -12.42
C ARG A 165 14.33 -26.66 -11.43
N ARG A 166 13.63 -26.18 -10.39
CA ARG A 166 12.96 -27.05 -9.40
C ARG A 166 11.88 -27.93 -10.03
N ARG A 167 11.10 -27.38 -10.97
CA ARG A 167 10.07 -28.17 -11.71
C ARG A 167 10.68 -29.28 -12.55
N ARG A 168 11.82 -29.03 -13.21
CA ARG A 168 12.52 -30.05 -14.02
C ARG A 168 13.09 -31.18 -13.15
N GLN A 169 13.64 -30.86 -11.98
CA GLN A 169 14.16 -31.86 -11.03
C GLN A 169 13.04 -32.71 -10.41
N ALA A 170 11.87 -32.13 -10.13
CA ALA A 170 10.72 -32.90 -9.67
C ALA A 170 10.22 -33.91 -10.72
N ALA A 171 10.31 -33.58 -12.00
CA ALA A 171 9.93 -34.48 -13.10
C ALA A 171 10.93 -35.62 -13.34
N SER A 172 12.20 -35.47 -12.95
CA SER A 172 13.21 -36.54 -13.07
C SER A 172 13.26 -37.46 -11.84
N ASN A 173 12.64 -37.08 -10.72
CA ASN A 173 12.64 -37.85 -9.47
C ASN A 173 11.43 -38.78 -9.33
N PHE A 174 10.61 -38.95 -10.36
CA PHE A 174 9.63 -40.04 -10.35
C PHE A 174 10.40 -41.36 -10.35
N PRO A 175 10.35 -42.16 -9.26
CA PRO A 175 10.98 -43.46 -9.24
C PRO A 175 10.38 -44.25 -10.40
N GLU A 176 11.25 -44.72 -11.28
CA GLU A 176 10.95 -45.76 -12.25
C GLU A 176 10.16 -46.82 -11.47
N LEU A 177 8.86 -46.97 -11.79
CA LEU A 177 7.99 -47.91 -11.12
C LEU A 177 8.69 -49.26 -11.24
N GLU A 178 9.27 -49.73 -10.13
CA GLU A 178 9.83 -51.07 -10.04
C GLU A 178 8.71 -52.00 -10.51
N PRO A 179 8.87 -52.66 -11.67
CA PRO A 179 7.81 -53.52 -12.16
C PRO A 179 7.69 -54.63 -11.13
N LEU A 180 6.54 -54.66 -10.43
CA LEU A 180 6.18 -55.69 -9.47
C LEU A 180 6.34 -57.05 -10.15
N GLY A 181 7.49 -57.68 -9.91
CA GLY A 181 7.82 -59.05 -10.30
C GLY A 181 7.52 -60.01 -9.17
#